data_AF-A0A091PXA1-F1
#
_entry.id   AF-A0A091PXA1-F1
#
_cell.length_a   1.000
_cell.length_b   1.000
_cell.length_c   1.000
_cell.angle_alpha   90.00
_cell.angle_beta   90.00
_cell.angle_gamma   90.00
#
_symmetry.space_group_name_H-M   'P 1'
#
loop_
_entity.id
_entity.type
_entity.pdbx_description
1 polymer ?
#
loop_
_entity_poly.entity_id
_entity_poly.type
_entity_poly.pdbx_seq_one_letter_code
_entity_poly.pdbx_strand_id
1 'polypeptide(L)'
;GTKCPSGCRMQGLIDETDQDYSHRIDKIKKLLLENQNNYKKSNRIIVETINVIKPDLDSAQHVDETYNHVSGELRQRIVTLKQRVVTQLNRIKALQSSIQEQVVEMKRLEVDIDIKIRACKGSCGRSFDYQVDKESYDNIQKQLTQANSINLHPELQTTTLSTLKMRPLKDLNVPEHFKQKLLPEMQALNIINNIRQMQAVLERAETDTNPSRGDSMYH
;
A
#
# COMPACT_ATOMS: atom_id res chain seq x y z
N GLY A 1 -14.96 -22.86 -82.80
CA GLY A 1 -13.81 -22.66 -83.70
C GLY A 1 -13.78 -23.80 -84.70
N THR A 2 -13.42 -23.53 -85.96
CA THR A 2 -13.51 -24.49 -87.08
C THR A 2 -12.41 -25.56 -87.12
N LYS A 3 -11.42 -25.50 -86.22
CA LYS A 3 -10.39 -26.55 -86.02
C LYS A 3 -10.26 -26.84 -84.52
N CYS A 4 -10.34 -28.12 -84.17
CA CYS A 4 -10.20 -28.62 -82.79
C CYS A 4 -8.93 -29.47 -82.64
N PRO A 5 -8.30 -29.47 -81.45
CA PRO A 5 -7.16 -30.36 -81.15
C PRO A 5 -7.57 -31.84 -81.14
N SER A 6 -6.58 -32.74 -81.26
CA SER A 6 -6.82 -34.18 -81.23
C SER A 6 -7.25 -34.65 -79.84
N GLY A 7 -8.18 -35.62 -79.80
CA GLY A 7 -8.69 -36.17 -78.55
C GLY A 7 -7.60 -36.74 -77.64
N CYS A 8 -6.58 -37.41 -78.19
CA CYS A 8 -5.45 -37.93 -77.42
C CYS A 8 -4.63 -36.82 -76.74
N ARG A 9 -4.47 -35.65 -77.39
CA ARG A 9 -3.76 -34.51 -76.79
C ARG A 9 -4.58 -33.87 -75.69
N MET A 10 -5.90 -33.76 -75.87
CA MET A 10 -6.80 -33.27 -74.83
C MET A 10 -6.84 -34.21 -73.63
N GLN A 11 -6.92 -35.52 -73.86
CA GLN A 11 -6.93 -36.52 -72.79
C GLN A 11 -5.63 -36.48 -71.97
N GLY A 12 -4.46 -36.43 -72.63
CA GLY A 12 -3.19 -36.34 -71.91
C GLY A 12 -3.05 -35.09 -71.05
N LEU A 13 -3.53 -33.93 -71.53
CA LEU A 13 -3.54 -32.69 -70.73
C LEU A 13 -4.54 -32.76 -69.58
N ILE A 14 -5.72 -33.37 -69.80
CA ILE A 14 -6.71 -33.58 -68.73
C ILE A 14 -6.12 -34.47 -67.64
N ASP A 15 -5.54 -35.61 -68.01
CA ASP A 15 -4.96 -36.58 -67.07
C ASP A 15 -3.76 -35.97 -66.31
N GLU A 16 -2.88 -35.23 -66.98
CA GLU A 16 -1.76 -34.53 -66.35
C GLU A 16 -2.24 -33.47 -65.34
N THR A 17 -3.24 -32.66 -65.72
CA THR A 17 -3.81 -31.66 -64.81
C THR A 17 -4.54 -32.28 -63.63
N ASP A 18 -5.27 -33.37 -63.85
CA ASP A 18 -5.99 -34.09 -62.79
C ASP A 18 -5.02 -34.73 -61.78
N GLN A 19 -3.87 -35.22 -62.27
CA GLN A 19 -2.79 -35.74 -61.44
C GLN A 19 -2.12 -34.63 -60.61
N ASP A 20 -1.83 -33.45 -61.19
CA ASP A 20 -1.29 -32.30 -60.45
C ASP A 20 -2.28 -31.81 -59.38
N TYR A 21 -3.55 -31.65 -59.73
CA TYR A 21 -4.59 -31.25 -58.77
C TYR A 21 -4.76 -32.28 -57.65
N SER A 22 -4.77 -33.56 -57.97
CA SER A 22 -4.85 -34.64 -56.97
C SER A 22 -3.67 -34.57 -55.99
N HIS A 23 -2.44 -34.42 -56.49
CA HIS A 23 -1.25 -34.29 -55.64
C HIS A 23 -1.30 -33.03 -54.76
N ARG A 24 -1.76 -31.90 -55.29
CA ARG A 24 -1.94 -30.65 -54.52
C ARG A 24 -3.01 -30.80 -53.45
N ILE A 25 -4.14 -31.44 -53.76
CA ILE A 25 -5.23 -31.71 -52.82
C ILE A 25 -4.73 -32.59 -51.69
N ASP A 26 -3.97 -33.65 -51.98
CA ASP A 26 -3.45 -34.54 -50.94
C ASP A 26 -2.40 -33.86 -50.05
N LYS A 27 -1.56 -32.98 -50.62
CA LYS A 27 -0.67 -32.12 -49.84
C LYS A 27 -1.45 -31.20 -48.90
N ILE A 28 -2.53 -30.58 -49.38
CA ILE A 28 -3.40 -29.72 -48.55
C ILE A 28 -4.06 -30.52 -47.44
N LYS A 29 -4.61 -31.71 -47.74
CA LYS A 29 -5.22 -32.60 -46.73
C LYS A 29 -4.21 -33.00 -45.66
N LYS A 30 -2.98 -33.36 -46.04
CA LYS A 30 -1.92 -33.72 -45.10
C LYS A 30 -1.56 -32.56 -44.18
N LEU A 31 -1.36 -31.36 -44.75
CA LEU A 31 -1.08 -30.15 -43.97
C LEU A 31 -2.23 -29.79 -43.03
N LEU A 32 -3.48 -29.99 -43.45
CA LEU A 32 -4.66 -29.72 -42.63
C LEU A 32 -4.72 -30.68 -41.43
N LEU A 33 -4.48 -31.97 -41.66
CA LEU A 33 -4.45 -32.97 -40.58
C LEU A 33 -3.30 -32.69 -39.59
N GLU A 34 -2.13 -32.33 -40.10
CA GLU A 34 -0.96 -31.99 -39.28
C GLU A 34 -1.24 -30.74 -38.41
N ASN A 35 -1.81 -29.68 -38.99
CA ASN A 35 -2.18 -28.48 -38.24
C ASN A 35 -3.26 -28.76 -37.18
N GLN A 36 -4.25 -29.61 -37.47
CA GLN A 36 -5.24 -30.01 -36.48
C GLN A 36 -4.62 -30.79 -35.30
N ASN A 37 -3.68 -31.69 -35.57
CA ASN A 37 -2.97 -32.41 -34.51
C ASN A 37 -2.06 -31.49 -33.69
N ASN A 38 -1.35 -30.57 -34.34
CA ASN A 38 -0.51 -29.58 -33.67
C ASN A 38 -1.34 -28.63 -32.80
N TYR A 39 -2.54 -28.25 -33.25
CA TYR A 39 -3.49 -27.47 -32.46
C TYR A 39 -3.93 -28.22 -31.21
N LYS A 40 -4.33 -29.50 -31.31
CA LYS A 40 -4.69 -30.33 -30.15
C LYS A 40 -3.56 -30.46 -29.14
N LYS A 41 -2.34 -30.70 -29.62
CA LYS A 41 -1.13 -30.79 -28.78
C LYS A 41 -0.86 -29.47 -28.06
N SER A 42 -0.96 -28.36 -28.78
CA SER A 42 -0.78 -27.01 -28.21
C SER A 42 -1.85 -26.71 -27.15
N ASN A 43 -3.12 -27.04 -27.43
CA ASN A 43 -4.20 -26.83 -26.46
C ASN A 43 -3.98 -27.62 -25.17
N ARG A 44 -3.52 -28.88 -25.28
CA ARG A 44 -3.16 -29.68 -24.11
C ARG A 44 -2.06 -29.03 -23.26
N ILE A 45 -0.98 -28.54 -23.89
CA ILE A 45 0.12 -27.86 -23.19
C ILE A 45 -0.39 -26.59 -22.50
N ILE A 46 -1.25 -25.81 -23.16
CA ILE A 46 -1.88 -24.61 -22.59
C ILE A 46 -2.69 -24.98 -21.34
N VAL A 47 -3.55 -26.00 -21.41
CA VAL A 47 -4.37 -26.46 -20.29
C VAL A 47 -3.51 -26.94 -19.12
N GLU A 48 -2.49 -27.76 -19.38
CA GLU A 48 -1.56 -28.27 -18.35
C GLU A 48 -0.83 -27.10 -17.67
N THR A 49 -0.33 -26.14 -18.45
CA THR A 49 0.37 -24.96 -17.92
C THR A 49 -0.55 -24.09 -17.05
N ILE A 50 -1.78 -23.85 -17.50
CA ILE A 50 -2.76 -23.06 -16.74
C ILE A 50 -3.13 -23.77 -15.43
N ASN A 51 -3.31 -25.09 -15.46
CA ASN A 51 -3.64 -25.85 -14.25
C ASN A 51 -2.52 -25.80 -13.21
N VAL A 52 -1.26 -25.67 -13.62
CA VAL A 52 -0.12 -25.51 -12.72
C VAL A 52 -0.07 -24.09 -12.13
N ILE A 53 -0.29 -23.06 -12.95
CA ILE A 53 -0.13 -21.66 -12.53
C ILE A 53 -1.35 -21.15 -11.74
N LYS A 54 -2.55 -21.69 -12.00
CA LYS A 54 -3.81 -21.22 -11.39
C LYS A 54 -3.78 -21.20 -9.85
N PRO A 55 -3.40 -22.27 -9.14
CA PRO A 55 -3.39 -22.28 -7.68
C PRO A 55 -2.44 -21.24 -7.09
N ASP A 56 -1.28 -21.05 -7.72
CA ASP A 56 -0.28 -20.07 -7.28
C ASP A 56 -0.80 -18.64 -7.42
N LEU A 57 -1.51 -18.33 -8.51
CA LEU A 57 -2.15 -17.04 -8.72
C LEU A 57 -3.27 -16.78 -7.71
N ASP A 58 -4.12 -17.77 -7.47
CA ASP A 58 -5.21 -17.68 -6.49
C ASP A 58 -4.62 -17.48 -5.06
N SER A 59 -3.51 -18.16 -4.74
CA SER A 59 -2.77 -17.98 -3.48
C SER A 59 -2.14 -16.58 -3.37
N ALA A 60 -1.48 -16.11 -4.42
CA ALA A 60 -0.86 -14.79 -4.45
C ALA A 60 -1.90 -13.67 -4.22
N GLN A 61 -3.09 -13.78 -4.81
CA GLN A 61 -4.17 -12.82 -4.58
C GLN A 61 -4.60 -12.80 -3.10
N HIS A 62 -4.69 -13.97 -2.45
CA HIS A 62 -5.05 -14.04 -1.04
C HIS A 62 -3.98 -13.43 -0.12
N VAL A 63 -2.70 -13.60 -0.47
CA VAL A 63 -1.58 -12.97 0.24
C VAL A 63 -1.65 -11.44 0.14
N ASP A 64 -1.94 -10.91 -1.05
CA ASP A 64 -2.10 -9.47 -1.25
C ASP A 64 -3.28 -8.90 -0.45
N GLU A 65 -4.43 -9.59 -0.45
CA GLU A 65 -5.60 -9.21 0.35
C GLU A 65 -5.28 -9.19 1.85
N THR A 66 -4.59 -10.22 2.33
CA THR A 66 -4.14 -10.34 3.73
C THR A 66 -3.16 -9.21 4.09
N TYR A 67 -2.17 -8.94 3.23
CA TYR A 67 -1.21 -7.86 3.44
C TYR A 67 -1.89 -6.50 3.54
N ASN A 68 -2.85 -6.21 2.66
CA ASN A 68 -3.62 -4.96 2.71
C ASN A 68 -4.39 -4.81 4.03
N HIS A 69 -5.01 -5.88 4.51
CA HIS A 69 -5.74 -5.86 5.78
C HIS A 69 -4.82 -5.62 6.98
N VAL A 70 -3.75 -6.41 7.10
CA VAL A 70 -2.80 -6.34 8.21
C VAL A 70 -2.05 -5.01 8.23
N SER A 71 -1.59 -4.53 7.07
CA SER A 71 -0.89 -3.24 6.97
C SER A 71 -1.83 -2.06 7.31
N GLY A 72 -3.10 -2.13 6.89
CA GLY A 72 -4.12 -1.16 7.25
C GLY A 72 -4.39 -1.11 8.76
N GLU A 73 -4.57 -2.28 9.39
CA GLU A 73 -4.82 -2.38 10.83
C GLU A 73 -3.61 -1.89 11.65
N LEU A 74 -2.41 -2.34 11.30
CA LEU A 74 -1.17 -1.93 11.96
C LEU A 74 -1.00 -0.40 11.92
N ARG A 75 -1.26 0.21 10.76
CA ARG A 75 -1.23 1.67 10.60
C ARG A 75 -2.21 2.37 11.54
N GLN A 76 -3.46 1.90 11.59
CA GLN A 76 -4.48 2.50 12.47
C GLN A 76 -4.05 2.44 13.94
N ARG A 77 -3.50 1.31 14.37
CA ARG A 77 -2.96 1.12 15.73
C ARG A 77 -1.77 2.04 16.00
N ILE A 78 -0.82 2.15 15.07
CA ILE A 78 0.36 3.04 15.20
C ILE A 78 -0.07 4.51 15.28
N VAL A 79 -0.98 4.96 14.43
CA VAL A 79 -1.49 6.34 14.44
C VAL A 79 -2.20 6.65 15.76
N THR A 80 -3.06 5.73 16.23
CA THR A 80 -3.77 5.87 17.51
C THR A 80 -2.79 5.93 18.67
N LEU A 81 -1.78 5.06 18.68
CA LEU A 81 -0.75 5.04 19.72
C LEU A 81 0.07 6.32 19.70
N LYS A 82 0.52 6.77 18.52
CA LYS A 82 1.25 8.03 18.34
C LYS A 82 0.45 9.22 18.88
N GLN A 83 -0.85 9.31 18.57
CA GLN A 83 -1.71 10.36 19.12
C GLN A 83 -1.76 10.33 20.64
N ARG A 84 -1.96 9.14 21.24
CA ARG A 84 -2.00 8.98 22.69
C ARG A 84 -0.67 9.36 23.35
N VAL A 85 0.45 8.93 22.77
CA VAL A 85 1.80 9.27 23.25
C VAL A 85 1.98 10.78 23.23
N VAL A 86 1.68 11.46 22.11
CA VAL A 86 1.80 12.92 22.01
C VAL A 86 0.97 13.63 23.08
N THR A 87 -0.28 13.22 23.29
CA THR A 87 -1.12 13.82 24.34
C THR A 87 -0.53 13.64 25.74
N GLN A 88 -0.01 12.45 26.06
CA GLN A 88 0.60 12.20 27.37
C GLN A 88 1.90 12.97 27.55
N LEU A 89 2.72 13.09 26.50
CA LEU A 89 3.95 13.88 26.52
C LEU A 89 3.67 15.37 26.74
N ASN A 90 2.66 15.91 26.06
CA ASN A 90 2.25 17.31 26.26
C ASN A 90 1.76 17.54 27.70
N ARG A 91 1.01 16.57 28.26
CA ARG A 91 0.57 16.62 29.66
C ARG A 91 1.74 16.59 30.64
N ILE A 92 2.72 15.72 30.42
CA ILE A 92 3.94 15.63 31.26
C ILE A 92 4.71 16.95 31.22
N LYS A 93 4.94 17.52 30.03
CA LYS A 93 5.63 18.81 29.89
C LYS A 93 4.90 19.94 30.60
N ALA A 94 3.57 20.00 30.48
CA ALA A 94 2.77 21.01 31.18
C ALA A 94 2.88 20.87 32.71
N LEU A 95 2.77 19.64 33.23
CA LEU A 95 2.94 19.36 34.66
C LEU A 95 4.34 19.72 35.14
N GLN A 96 5.36 19.40 34.36
CA GLN A 96 6.75 19.70 34.69
C GLN A 96 7.01 21.21 34.78
N SER A 97 6.48 21.99 33.85
CA SER A 97 6.54 23.47 33.90
C SER A 97 5.81 24.01 35.13
N SER A 98 4.62 23.49 35.42
CA SER A 98 3.83 23.92 36.57
C SER A 98 4.53 23.61 37.90
N ILE A 99 5.11 22.42 38.05
CA ILE A 99 5.90 22.05 39.24
C ILE A 99 7.13 22.94 39.37
N GLN A 100 7.80 23.27 38.26
CA GLN A 100 8.95 24.16 38.27
C GLN A 100 8.61 25.55 38.82
N GLU A 101 7.50 26.13 38.35
CA GLU A 101 6.99 27.41 38.84
C GLU A 101 6.62 27.33 40.32
N GLN A 102 5.92 26.27 40.72
CA GLN A 102 5.50 26.06 42.11
C GLN A 102 6.70 25.94 43.07
N VAL A 103 7.75 25.22 42.69
CA VAL A 103 8.96 25.07 43.52
C VAL A 103 9.66 26.42 43.74
N VAL A 104 9.72 27.26 42.70
CA VAL A 104 10.29 28.61 42.80
C VAL A 104 9.45 29.50 43.72
N GLU A 105 8.13 29.44 43.60
CA GLU A 105 7.21 30.20 44.45
C GLU A 105 7.30 29.75 45.91
N MET A 106 7.29 28.43 46.16
CA MET A 106 7.45 27.87 47.49
C MET A 106 8.74 28.30 48.15
N LYS A 107 9.88 28.25 47.43
CA LYS A 107 11.17 28.70 47.96
C LYS A 107 11.15 30.18 48.37
N ARG A 108 10.49 31.04 47.57
CA ARG A 108 10.34 32.48 47.89
C ARG A 108 9.45 32.69 49.10
N LEU A 109 8.32 31.99 49.16
CA LEU A 109 7.35 32.09 50.23
C LEU A 109 7.92 31.57 51.56
N GLU A 110 8.71 30.50 51.55
CA GLU A 110 9.37 29.99 52.75
C GLU A 110 10.38 30.99 53.32
N VAL A 111 11.18 31.63 52.47
CA VAL A 111 12.10 32.70 52.90
C VAL A 111 11.34 33.91 53.44
N ASP A 112 10.24 34.31 52.81
CA ASP A 112 9.39 35.40 53.30
C ASP A 112 8.77 35.08 54.67
N ILE A 113 8.28 33.85 54.86
CA ILE A 113 7.76 33.37 56.16
C ILE A 113 8.86 33.39 57.22
N ASP A 114 10.07 32.92 56.91
CA ASP A 114 11.20 32.95 57.84
C ASP A 114 11.51 34.38 58.32
N ILE A 115 11.57 35.34 57.39
CA ILE A 115 11.76 36.76 57.72
C ILE A 115 10.63 37.28 58.60
N LYS A 116 9.37 36.96 58.27
CA LYS A 116 8.20 37.37 59.04
C LYS A 116 8.18 36.78 60.46
N ILE A 117 8.53 35.51 60.62
CA ILE A 117 8.66 34.85 61.94
C ILE A 117 9.75 35.53 62.76
N ARG A 118 10.92 35.79 62.15
CA ARG A 118 12.04 36.47 62.83
C ARG A 118 11.68 37.88 63.27
N ALA A 119 10.91 38.62 62.47
CA ALA A 119 10.45 39.97 62.80
C ALA A 119 9.59 40.01 64.08
N CYS A 120 8.82 38.95 64.37
CA CYS A 120 7.98 38.86 65.58
C CYS A 120 8.77 38.79 66.89
N LYS A 121 10.08 38.51 66.87
CA LYS A 121 10.92 38.37 68.07
C LYS A 121 10.91 39.63 68.96
N GLY A 122 10.69 40.81 68.38
CA GLY A 122 10.60 42.09 69.11
C GLY A 122 9.17 42.53 69.48
N SER A 123 8.13 41.81 69.02
CA SER A 123 6.74 42.20 69.20
C SER A 123 5.90 41.17 69.97
N CYS A 124 6.34 39.91 70.01
CA CYS A 124 5.63 38.80 70.65
C CYS A 124 6.34 38.33 71.94
N GLY A 125 5.58 37.79 72.89
CA GLY A 125 6.13 37.28 74.17
C GLY A 125 6.99 36.01 74.05
N ARG A 126 6.98 35.35 72.89
CA ARG A 126 7.83 34.19 72.55
C ARG A 126 8.26 34.26 71.09
N SER A 127 9.47 33.78 70.81
CA SER A 127 10.05 33.68 69.46
C SER A 127 10.13 32.21 69.04
N PHE A 128 9.90 31.94 67.77
CA PHE A 128 10.12 30.63 67.15
C PHE A 128 11.39 30.71 66.28
N ASP A 129 12.29 29.74 66.42
CA ASP A 129 13.51 29.66 65.62
C ASP A 129 13.26 28.71 64.45
N TYR A 130 12.96 29.29 63.29
CA TYR A 130 12.74 28.56 62.04
C TYR A 130 14.00 28.68 61.17
N GLN A 131 14.36 27.60 60.48
CA GLN A 131 15.48 27.57 59.55
C GLN A 131 15.02 27.03 58.21
N VAL A 132 15.29 27.81 57.16
CA VAL A 132 14.94 27.46 55.77
C VAL A 132 15.94 26.43 55.24
N ASP A 133 15.43 25.31 54.73
CA ASP A 133 16.25 24.28 54.09
C ASP A 133 16.48 24.62 52.60
N LYS A 134 17.53 25.41 52.35
CA LYS A 134 17.90 25.83 51.00
C LYS A 134 18.42 24.68 50.13
N GLU A 135 19.05 23.68 50.75
CA GLU A 135 19.72 22.58 50.04
C GLU A 135 18.70 21.63 49.41
N SER A 136 17.61 21.35 50.12
CA SER A 136 16.50 20.53 49.62
C SER A 136 15.87 21.14 48.35
N TYR A 137 15.59 22.44 48.36
CA TYR A 137 15.06 23.13 47.16
C TYR A 137 16.02 23.08 45.97
N ASP A 138 17.33 23.24 46.20
CA ASP A 138 18.33 23.16 45.13
C ASP A 138 18.45 21.73 44.58
N ASN A 139 18.29 20.71 45.42
CA ASN A 139 18.25 19.31 44.98
C ASN A 139 17.01 19.01 44.13
N ILE A 140 15.82 19.47 44.56
CA ILE A 140 14.57 19.35 43.78
C ILE A 140 14.72 20.02 42.41
N GLN A 141 15.30 21.23 42.38
CA GLN A 141 15.53 21.96 41.13
C GLN A 141 16.46 21.19 40.19
N LYS A 142 17.55 20.61 40.71
CA LYS A 142 18.48 19.78 39.93
C LYS A 142 17.77 18.57 39.33
N GLN A 143 16.99 17.85 40.13
CA GLN A 143 16.22 16.68 39.67
C GLN A 143 15.21 17.07 38.57
N LEU A 144 14.54 18.22 38.71
CA LEU A 144 13.58 18.69 37.72
C LEU A 144 14.25 19.09 36.40
N THR A 145 15.42 19.74 36.46
CA THR A 145 16.21 20.06 35.27
C THR A 145 16.74 18.80 34.57
N GLN A 146 17.15 17.78 35.34
CA GLN A 146 17.54 16.48 34.81
C GLN A 146 16.37 15.79 34.10
N ALA A 147 15.19 15.76 34.70
CA ALA A 147 14.00 15.22 34.06
C ALA A 147 13.61 15.98 32.78
N ASN A 148 13.81 17.31 32.75
CA ASN A 148 13.52 18.16 31.58
C ASN A 148 14.48 17.89 30.42
N SER A 149 15.71 17.44 30.72
CA SER A 149 16.72 17.11 29.72
C SER A 149 16.45 15.81 28.95
N ILE A 150 15.51 14.99 29.43
CA ILE A 150 15.13 13.75 28.76
C ILE A 150 14.37 14.09 27.48
N ASN A 151 14.97 13.77 26.34
CA ASN A 151 14.35 13.96 25.03
C ASN A 151 13.19 12.98 24.83
N LEU A 152 11.97 13.49 24.92
CA LEU A 152 10.74 12.74 24.69
C LEU A 152 10.33 12.69 23.20
N HIS A 153 11.24 12.99 22.26
CA HIS A 153 11.03 12.98 20.80
C HIS A 153 9.69 13.58 20.31
N PRO A 154 9.51 14.92 20.39
CA PRO A 154 8.34 15.60 19.82
C PRO A 154 8.25 15.49 18.28
N GLU A 155 9.34 15.13 17.59
CA GLU A 155 9.42 14.97 16.13
C GLU A 155 8.58 13.82 15.58
N LEU A 156 8.06 12.92 16.43
CA LEU A 156 7.08 11.96 15.97
C LEU A 156 5.85 12.64 15.34
N GLN A 157 5.58 13.92 15.57
CA GLN A 157 4.38 14.60 15.07
C GLN A 157 4.32 14.75 13.54
N THR A 158 5.45 14.86 12.81
CA THR A 158 5.44 15.33 11.41
C THR A 158 5.49 14.24 10.35
N THR A 159 5.90 13.01 10.69
CA THR A 159 5.98 11.94 9.70
C THR A 159 4.62 11.28 9.51
N THR A 160 3.94 11.72 8.46
CA THR A 160 2.79 11.02 7.94
C THR A 160 3.28 9.77 7.19
N LEU A 161 2.93 8.59 7.68
CA LEU A 161 3.36 7.34 7.06
C LEU A 161 2.78 7.26 5.63
N SER A 162 3.63 7.08 4.63
CA SER A 162 3.19 6.80 3.26
C SER A 162 2.57 5.39 3.20
N THR A 163 1.51 5.21 2.42
CA THR A 163 0.78 3.93 2.33
C THR A 163 1.03 3.29 0.99
N LEU A 164 1.60 2.09 0.96
CA LEU A 164 1.51 1.25 -0.23
C LEU A 164 0.10 0.66 -0.26
N LYS A 165 -0.76 1.11 -1.17
CA LYS A 165 -2.07 0.51 -1.40
C LYS A 165 -2.04 -0.32 -2.67
N MET A 166 -2.49 -1.57 -2.58
CA MET A 166 -2.76 -2.37 -3.77
C MET A 166 -4.18 -2.06 -4.25
N ARG A 167 -4.33 -1.63 -5.51
CA ARG A 167 -5.64 -1.41 -6.14
C ARG A 167 -5.81 -2.33 -7.33
N PRO A 168 -7.01 -2.90 -7.57
CA PRO A 168 -7.26 -3.60 -8.83
C PRO A 168 -7.11 -2.62 -9.99
N LEU A 169 -6.37 -3.02 -11.03
CA LEU A 169 -6.27 -2.30 -12.30
C LEU A 169 -7.66 -2.24 -12.92
N LYS A 170 -8.26 -1.04 -12.95
CA LYS A 170 -9.64 -0.83 -13.41
C LYS A 170 -9.83 -1.04 -14.91
N ASP A 171 -8.77 -0.97 -15.71
CA ASP A 171 -8.88 -1.07 -17.16
C ASP A 171 -7.75 -1.91 -17.75
N LEU A 172 -7.97 -3.23 -17.82
CA LEU A 172 -7.40 -4.02 -18.92
C LEU A 172 -8.13 -3.64 -20.20
N ASN A 173 -7.89 -2.41 -20.68
CA ASN A 173 -8.29 -1.94 -22.01
C ASN A 173 -7.40 -2.65 -23.04
N VAL A 174 -7.48 -3.97 -23.10
CA VAL A 174 -6.95 -4.74 -24.24
C VAL A 174 -7.93 -4.48 -25.37
N PRO A 175 -7.53 -3.80 -26.45
CA PRO A 175 -8.40 -3.55 -27.59
C PRO A 175 -9.01 -4.87 -28.08
N GLU A 176 -10.28 -4.84 -28.48
CA GLU A 176 -11.07 -6.04 -28.77
C GLU A 176 -10.42 -6.97 -29.83
N HIS A 177 -9.60 -6.43 -30.72
CA HIS A 177 -8.84 -7.18 -31.73
C HIS A 177 -7.66 -8.00 -31.18
N PHE A 178 -7.16 -7.67 -29.99
CA PHE A 178 -6.19 -8.50 -29.25
C PHE A 178 -6.87 -9.50 -28.32
N LYS A 179 -8.18 -9.38 -28.07
CA LYS A 179 -8.94 -10.40 -27.35
C LYS A 179 -9.17 -11.57 -28.30
N GLN A 180 -8.38 -12.62 -28.13
CA GLN A 180 -8.54 -13.85 -28.89
C GLN A 180 -9.95 -14.39 -28.62
N LYS A 181 -10.78 -14.48 -29.67
CA LYS A 181 -12.13 -15.06 -29.58
C LYS A 181 -11.94 -16.54 -29.23
N LEU A 182 -12.03 -16.87 -27.94
CA LEU A 182 -11.87 -18.23 -27.45
C LEU A 182 -12.85 -19.13 -28.23
N LEU A 183 -12.32 -20.06 -29.01
CA LEU A 183 -13.11 -21.18 -29.50
C LEU A 183 -13.62 -22.00 -28.29
N PRO A 184 -14.78 -22.66 -28.37
CA PRO A 184 -15.36 -23.44 -27.27
C PRO A 184 -14.42 -24.49 -26.67
N GLU A 185 -13.39 -24.91 -27.41
CA GLU A 185 -12.34 -25.86 -27.01
C GLU A 185 -11.22 -25.27 -26.13
N MET A 186 -11.16 -23.94 -25.97
CA MET A 186 -10.13 -23.21 -25.21
C MET A 186 -10.63 -22.66 -23.87
N GLN A 187 -11.66 -23.27 -23.28
CA GLN A 187 -12.27 -22.84 -22.00
C GLN A 187 -11.27 -22.68 -20.85
N ALA A 188 -10.14 -23.39 -20.86
CA ALA A 188 -9.09 -23.24 -19.84
C ALA A 188 -8.46 -21.84 -19.84
N LEU A 189 -8.41 -21.14 -20.97
CA LEU A 189 -7.91 -19.76 -21.04
C LEU A 189 -8.84 -18.74 -20.36
N ASN A 190 -10.09 -19.12 -20.04
CA ASN A 190 -11.01 -18.25 -19.32
C ASN A 190 -10.55 -17.95 -17.88
N ILE A 191 -9.60 -18.75 -17.36
CA ILE A 191 -8.95 -18.51 -16.06
C ILE A 191 -8.16 -17.20 -16.08
N ILE A 192 -7.58 -16.81 -17.23
CA ILE A 192 -6.82 -15.56 -17.37
C ILE A 192 -7.72 -14.33 -17.17
N ASN A 193 -9.00 -14.43 -17.52
CA ASN A 193 -9.98 -13.36 -17.30
C ASN A 193 -10.35 -13.18 -15.82
N ASN A 194 -10.16 -14.21 -15.00
CA ASN A 194 -10.50 -14.17 -13.57
C ASN A 194 -9.36 -13.61 -12.71
N ILE A 195 -8.14 -13.47 -13.27
CA ILE A 195 -6.99 -12.92 -12.55
C ILE A 195 -7.16 -11.41 -12.46
N ARG A 196 -7.38 -10.91 -11.24
CA ARG A 196 -7.37 -9.47 -10.99
C ARG A 196 -5.94 -8.98 -10.94
N GLN A 197 -5.54 -8.19 -11.93
CA GLN A 197 -4.26 -7.49 -11.88
C GLN A 197 -4.32 -6.40 -10.80
N MET A 198 -3.32 -6.36 -9.93
CA MET A 198 -3.22 -5.39 -8.85
C MET A 198 -2.08 -4.41 -9.14
N GLN A 199 -2.29 -3.13 -8.86
CA GLN A 199 -1.30 -2.07 -8.95
C GLN A 199 -0.93 -1.61 -7.54
N ALA A 200 0.37 -1.65 -7.23
CA ALA A 200 0.92 -1.09 -6.01
C ALA A 200 1.09 0.44 -6.19
N VAL A 201 0.34 1.23 -5.45
CA VAL A 201 0.42 2.70 -5.47
C VAL A 201 0.88 3.19 -4.10
N LEU A 202 1.99 3.91 -4.07
CA LEU A 202 2.45 4.59 -2.86
C LEU A 202 1.69 5.92 -2.71
N GLU A 203 0.63 5.92 -1.92
CA GLU A 203 -0.10 7.13 -1.57
C GLU A 203 0.61 7.84 -0.41
N ARG A 204 1.03 9.08 -0.66
CA ARG A 204 1.45 9.98 0.41
C ARG A 204 0.23 10.30 1.27
N ALA A 205 0.41 10.45 2.58
CA ALA A 205 -0.71 10.73 3.47
C ALA A 205 -1.35 12.07 3.12
N GLU A 206 -2.68 12.07 3.04
CA GLU A 206 -3.52 13.22 2.78
C GLU A 206 -3.28 14.32 3.83
N THR A 207 -2.38 15.24 3.52
CA THR A 207 -2.32 16.58 4.15
C THR A 207 -2.21 17.69 3.11
N ASP A 208 -2.39 17.39 1.82
CA ASP A 208 -2.63 18.40 0.80
C ASP A 208 -4.08 18.28 0.34
N THR A 209 -4.88 19.18 0.89
CA THR A 209 -6.15 19.67 0.35
C THR A 209 -6.15 19.57 -1.18
N ASN A 210 -7.03 18.76 -1.74
CA ASN A 210 -7.39 18.86 -3.15
C ASN A 210 -7.79 20.32 -3.42
N PRO A 211 -7.12 21.08 -4.31
CA PRO A 211 -7.77 22.22 -4.91
C PRO A 211 -8.84 21.64 -5.82
N SER A 212 -10.10 21.76 -5.42
CA SER A 212 -11.27 21.52 -6.25
C SER A 212 -11.06 22.16 -7.61
N ARG A 213 -10.77 21.35 -8.62
CA ARG A 213 -10.56 21.80 -9.99
C ARG A 213 -11.64 21.18 -10.86
N GLY A 214 -12.63 21.98 -11.19
CA GLY A 214 -13.60 21.67 -12.24
C GLY A 214 -15.03 22.06 -11.88
N ASP A 215 -15.27 23.36 -11.64
CA ASP A 215 -16.62 23.88 -11.86
C ASP A 215 -16.96 23.72 -13.34
N SER A 216 -18.09 23.04 -13.57
CA SER A 216 -18.79 22.96 -14.84
C SER A 216 -19.32 24.34 -15.21
N MET A 217 -18.96 24.87 -16.37
CA MET A 217 -19.84 25.76 -17.13
C MET A 217 -19.81 25.40 -18.61
N TYR A 218 -20.88 24.73 -19.03
CA TYR A 218 -21.44 24.92 -20.36
C TYR A 218 -22.23 26.24 -20.36
N HIS A 219 -21.88 27.15 -21.25
CA HIS A 219 -22.83 27.88 -22.09
C HIS A 219 -22.11 28.44 -23.32
#